data_AF-A0A149V6H7-F1
#
_entry.id   AF-A0A149V6H7-F1
#
_cell.length_a   1.000
_cell.length_b   1.000
_cell.length_c   1.000
_cell.angle_alpha   90.00
_cell.angle_beta   90.00
_cell.angle_gamma   90.00
#
_symmetry.space_group_name_H-M   'P 1'
#
loop_
_entity.id
_entity.type
_entity.pdbx_description
1 polymer ?
#
loop_
_entity_poly.entity_id
_entity_poly.type
_entity_poly.pdbx_seq_one_letter_code
_entity_poly.pdbx_strand_id
1 'polypeptide(L)'
;DFRVERPAQATAFEPRQAHKEGWTLLEGCGPENDETHLVGLHCSDPQAWWRVATKAREGSAYHCDALARLSEGEREQIRLRFGPF
;
A
#
# COMPACT_ATOMS: atom_id res chain seq x y z
N ASP A 1 -30.01 -18.86 -16.39
CA ASP A 1 -28.68 -18.46 -16.86
C ASP A 1 -28.44 -17.04 -16.36
N PHE A 2 -27.49 -16.83 -15.44
CA PHE A 2 -26.85 -15.56 -15.05
C PHE A 2 -26.01 -15.85 -13.78
N ARG A 3 -24.87 -16.51 -13.97
CA ARG A 3 -23.83 -16.59 -12.94
C ARG A 3 -22.97 -15.34 -13.10
N VAL A 4 -23.20 -14.35 -12.25
CA VAL A 4 -22.33 -13.16 -12.17
C VAL A 4 -20.99 -13.65 -11.63
N GLU A 5 -20.06 -13.97 -12.53
CA GLU A 5 -18.66 -14.17 -12.18
C GLU A 5 -18.11 -12.80 -11.77
N ARG A 6 -18.09 -12.57 -10.45
CA ARG A 6 -17.48 -11.39 -9.83
C ARG A 6 -16.01 -11.33 -10.25
N PRO A 7 -15.53 -10.24 -10.88
CA PRO A 7 -14.17 -10.20 -11.40
C PRO A 7 -13.15 -10.07 -10.27
N ALA A 8 -12.02 -10.74 -10.46
CA ALA A 8 -10.76 -10.66 -9.72
C ALA A 8 -10.84 -10.92 -8.20
N GLN A 9 -10.20 -12.02 -7.78
CA GLN A 9 -9.60 -12.09 -6.44
C GLN A 9 -8.84 -10.78 -6.22
N ALA A 10 -9.35 -9.92 -5.34
CA ALA A 10 -8.50 -8.97 -4.64
C ALA A 10 -7.42 -9.83 -3.99
N THR A 11 -6.22 -9.84 -4.57
CA THR A 11 -5.08 -10.51 -3.97
C THR A 11 -4.82 -9.78 -2.68
N ALA A 12 -5.37 -10.31 -1.59
CA ALA A 12 -5.23 -9.74 -0.26
C ALA A 12 -3.74 -9.44 -0.04
N PHE A 13 -3.44 -8.22 0.39
CA PHE A 13 -2.09 -7.79 0.74
C PHE A 13 -1.37 -8.88 1.55
N GLU A 14 -0.25 -9.37 1.00
CA GLU A 14 0.58 -10.39 1.62
C GLU A 14 1.78 -9.75 2.33
N PRO A 15 1.84 -9.73 3.68
CA PRO A 15 2.93 -9.09 4.42
C PRO A 15 4.32 -9.65 4.08
N ARG A 16 4.40 -10.92 3.67
CA ARG A 16 5.67 -11.56 3.26
C ARG A 16 6.25 -10.91 2.02
N GLN A 17 5.42 -10.44 1.09
CA GLN A 17 5.90 -9.76 -0.12
C GLN A 17 6.46 -8.38 0.24
N ALA A 18 5.76 -7.59 1.06
CA ALA A 18 6.26 -6.30 1.54
C ALA A 18 7.62 -6.45 2.21
N HIS A 19 7.76 -7.46 3.08
CA HIS A 19 9.03 -7.72 3.77
C HIS A 19 10.17 -8.10 2.81
N LYS A 20 9.90 -8.87 1.74
CA LYS A 20 10.89 -9.16 0.70
C LYS A 20 11.30 -7.92 -0.10
N GLU A 21 10.38 -7.00 -0.31
CA GLU A 21 10.62 -5.72 -0.98
C GLU A 21 11.22 -4.65 -0.06
N GLY A 22 11.35 -4.94 1.24
CA GLY A 22 12.02 -4.11 2.24
C GLY A 22 11.12 -3.05 2.88
N TRP A 23 9.81 -3.29 2.97
CA TRP A 23 8.85 -2.40 3.62
C TRP A 23 7.74 -3.19 4.34
N THR A 24 6.89 -2.51 5.11
CA THR A 24 5.73 -3.12 5.76
C THR A 24 4.61 -2.09 5.91
N LEU A 25 3.41 -2.57 6.24
CA LEU A 25 2.32 -1.76 6.78
C LEU A 25 2.24 -2.00 8.28
N LEU A 26 2.14 -0.93 9.07
CA LEU A 26 1.85 -0.96 10.50
C LEU A 26 0.42 -0.45 10.68
N GLU A 27 -0.49 -1.36 11.01
CA GLU A 27 -1.86 -1.01 11.41
C GLU A 27 -1.80 -0.58 12.88
N GLY A 28 -2.32 0.61 13.20
CA GLY A 28 -2.29 1.16 14.56
C GLY A 28 -2.97 0.23 15.56
N CYS A 29 -2.19 -0.38 16.44
CA CYS A 29 -2.72 -1.19 17.55
C CYS A 29 -3.14 -0.27 18.70
N GLY A 30 -4.30 0.39 18.58
CA GLY A 30 -4.89 1.14 19.70
C GLY A 30 -6.26 1.71 19.36
N PRO A 31 -7.17 1.87 20.34
CA PRO A 31 -8.51 2.41 20.12
C PRO A 31 -8.53 3.88 19.66
N GLU A 32 -7.37 4.54 19.61
CA GLU A 32 -7.21 5.94 19.24
C GLU A 32 -6.41 6.14 17.94
N ASN A 33 -5.93 5.06 17.30
CA ASN A 33 -5.08 5.18 16.11
C ASN A 33 -5.48 4.17 15.03
N ASP A 34 -6.44 4.57 14.18
CA ASP A 34 -6.87 3.81 13.00
C ASP A 34 -5.93 4.01 11.79
N GLU A 35 -4.82 4.73 11.97
CA GLU A 35 -3.89 5.02 10.88
C GLU A 35 -3.05 3.77 10.52
N THR A 36 -2.87 3.57 9.21
CA THR A 36 -2.06 2.48 8.67
C THR A 36 -0.82 3.07 8.03
N HIS A 37 0.33 2.89 8.68
CA HIS A 37 1.58 3.49 8.23
C HIS A 37 2.36 2.57 7.30
N LEU A 38 2.85 3.12 6.18
CA LEU A 38 3.84 2.46 5.36
C LEU A 38 5.24 2.77 5.91
N VAL A 39 6.01 1.73 6.22
CA VAL A 39 7.32 1.86 6.85
C VAL A 39 8.39 1.12 6.05
N GLY A 40 9.56 1.73 5.88
CA GLY A 40 10.73 1.09 5.29
C GLY A 40 11.45 0.19 6.29
N LEU A 41 11.76 -1.05 5.91
CA LEU A 41 12.59 -1.97 6.71
C LEU A 41 14.08 -1.71 6.50
N HIS A 42 14.44 -1.28 5.28
CA HIS A 42 15.80 -0.98 4.88
C HIS A 42 15.77 0.37 4.14
N CYS A 43 16.47 1.38 4.70
CA CYS A 43 16.35 2.81 4.37
C CYS A 43 15.10 3.50 4.96
N SER A 44 15.13 4.83 5.05
CA SER A 44 14.03 5.63 5.62
C SER A 44 12.75 5.54 4.80
N ASP A 45 11.61 5.74 5.47
CA ASP A 45 10.25 5.66 4.89
C ASP A 45 10.07 6.33 3.52
N PRO A 46 10.69 7.49 3.22
CA PRO A 46 10.57 8.09 1.90
C PRO A 46 10.97 7.17 0.73
N GLN A 47 11.95 6.27 0.90
CA GLN A 47 12.33 5.34 -0.17
C GLN A 47 11.29 4.22 -0.36
N ALA A 48 10.70 3.73 0.74
CA ALA A 48 9.64 2.73 0.68
C ALA A 48 8.41 3.31 -0.02
N TRP A 49 7.99 4.52 0.37
CA TRP A 49 6.89 5.24 -0.27
C TRP A 49 7.10 5.45 -1.76
N TRP A 50 8.31 5.90 -2.15
CA TRP A 50 8.64 6.11 -3.56
C TRP A 50 8.55 4.82 -4.38
N ARG A 51 9.08 3.70 -3.86
CA ARG A 51 9.03 2.39 -4.55
C ARG A 51 7.60 1.91 -4.73
N VAL A 52 6.80 1.94 -3.66
CA VAL A 52 5.41 1.47 -3.71
C VAL A 52 4.57 2.34 -4.66
N ALA A 53 4.70 3.66 -4.60
CA ALA A 53 4.03 4.58 -5.52
C ALA A 53 4.45 4.35 -6.99
N THR A 54 5.74 4.11 -7.24
CA THR A 54 6.25 3.83 -8.59
C THR A 54 5.65 2.54 -9.15
N LYS A 55 5.62 1.47 -8.35
CA LYS A 55 5.07 0.17 -8.77
C LYS A 55 3.55 0.20 -8.97
N ALA A 56 2.83 0.96 -8.14
CA ALA A 56 1.40 1.20 -8.35
C ALA A 56 1.14 1.90 -9.68
N ARG A 57 1.91 2.94 -10.00
CA ARG A 57 1.83 3.67 -11.29
C ARG A 57 2.15 2.78 -12.50
N GLU A 58 3.05 1.81 -12.34
CA GLU A 58 3.34 0.78 -13.36
C GLU A 58 2.21 -0.25 -13.53
N GLY A 59 1.11 -0.14 -12.76
CA GLY A 59 -0.06 -1.01 -12.85
C GLY A 59 -0.02 -2.22 -11.91
N SER A 60 0.85 -2.23 -10.90
CA SER A 60 0.91 -3.36 -9.97
C SER A 60 -0.28 -3.35 -8.99
N ALA A 61 -1.23 -4.27 -9.20
CA ALA A 61 -2.39 -4.46 -8.32
C ALA A 61 -2.02 -4.57 -6.83
N TYR A 62 -1.02 -5.39 -6.49
CA TYR A 62 -0.53 -5.54 -5.11
C TYR A 62 -0.11 -4.21 -4.43
N HIS A 63 0.56 -3.33 -5.17
CA HIS A 63 1.03 -2.04 -4.65
C HIS A 63 -0.12 -1.03 -4.56
N CYS A 64 -1.06 -1.08 -5.51
CA CYS A 64 -2.31 -0.31 -5.42
C CYS A 64 -3.13 -0.72 -4.20
N ASP A 65 -3.24 -2.02 -3.92
CA ASP A 65 -3.93 -2.56 -2.75
C ASP A 65 -3.23 -2.14 -1.45
N ALA A 66 -1.90 -2.09 -1.43
CA ALA A 66 -1.14 -1.58 -0.28
C ALA A 66 -1.41 -0.09 -0.02
N LEU A 67 -1.44 0.74 -1.06
CA LEU A 67 -1.77 2.17 -0.94
C LEU A 67 -3.23 2.38 -0.53
N ALA A 68 -4.14 1.53 -0.96
CA ALA A 68 -5.55 1.58 -0.57
C ALA A 68 -5.78 1.33 0.92
N ARG A 69 -4.84 0.64 1.61
CA ARG A 69 -4.88 0.40 3.05
C ARG A 69 -4.42 1.59 3.90
N LEU A 70 -3.61 2.48 3.33
CA LEU A 70 -3.18 3.69 4.03
C LEU A 70 -4.36 4.63 4.29
N SER A 71 -4.24 5.50 5.29
CA SER A 71 -5.20 6.58 5.45
C SER A 71 -5.19 7.53 4.25
N GLU A 72 -6.25 8.31 4.09
CA GLU A 72 -6.32 9.32 3.02
C GLU A 72 -5.18 10.36 3.14
N GLY A 73 -4.88 10.80 4.37
CA GLY A 73 -3.81 11.77 4.62
C GLY A 73 -2.44 11.24 4.21
N GLU A 74 -2.15 9.97 4.48
CA GLU A 74 -0.89 9.34 4.09
C GLU A 74 -0.78 9.18 2.57
N ARG A 75 -1.86 8.73 1.92
CA ARG A 75 -1.89 8.68 0.44
C ARG A 75 -1.63 10.05 -0.16
N GLU A 76 -2.23 11.11 0.40
CA GLU A 76 -2.04 12.47 -0.11
C GLU A 76 -0.61 12.96 0.08
N GLN A 77 0.02 12.68 1.22
CA GLN A 77 1.44 12.98 1.43
C GLN A 77 2.35 12.27 0.42
N ILE A 78 2.07 10.99 0.12
CA ILE A 78 2.80 10.23 -0.90
C ILE A 78 2.59 10.86 -2.29
N ARG A 79 1.35 11.25 -2.64
CA ARG A 79 1.03 11.92 -3.93
C ARG A 79 1.75 13.26 -4.07
N LEU A 80 1.71 14.10 -3.04
CA LEU A 80 2.37 15.40 -3.05
C LEU A 80 3.89 15.28 -3.22
N ARG A 81 4.48 14.23 -2.64
CA ARG A 81 5.94 14.03 -2.66
C ARG A 81 6.46 13.29 -3.90
N PHE A 82 5.70 12.34 -4.44
CA PHE A 82 6.17 11.42 -5.49
C PHE A 82 5.32 11.44 -6.76
N GLY A 83 4.26 12.25 -6.79
CA GLY A 83 3.32 12.36 -7.91
C GLY A 83 2.18 11.35 -7.83
N PRO A 84 1.18 11.45 -8.73
CA PRO A 84 0.03 10.56 -8.76
C PRO A 84 0.46 9.11 -9.06
N PHE A 85 -0.30 8.16 -8.53
CA PHE A 85 -0.10 6.72 -8.71
C PHE A 85 -1.45 6.05 -8.91
#